data_AF-A0A0F0IGS5-F1
#
_entry.id   AF-A0A0F0IGS5-F1
#
_cell.length_a   1.000
_cell.length_b   1.000
_cell.length_c   1.000
_cell.angle_alpha   90.00
_cell.angle_beta   90.00
_cell.angle_gamma   90.00
#
_symmetry.space_group_name_H-M   'P 1'
#
loop_
_entity.id
_entity.type
_entity.pdbx_description
1 polymer ?
#
loop_
_entity_poly.entity_id
_entity_poly.type
_entity_poly.pdbx_seq_one_letter_code
_entity_poly.pdbx_strand_id
1 'polypeptide(L)'
;MTTFTHGEQSSLNYPMTFDTLSPTEKELAREALDRLRLKKVYKLASRKFNPLLVKAMDAMQNDDDPTSYIFYLVGQSSSAGLVPLRELLVQIYENWDQIAKKQGLTMQCPISFTEEKIREGRRQGEEWAVPFNEYENLRAQLLGKDGWVSNEEYNEAMQIYQSHKDDLEALRQRLEQLS
;
A
#
# COMPACT_ATOMS: atom_id res chain seq x y z
N MET A 1 -5.65 -35.41 49.10
CA MET A 1 -6.33 -34.11 49.15
C MET A 1 -5.35 -33.05 48.70
N THR A 2 -5.28 -32.82 47.39
CA THR A 2 -4.62 -31.63 46.81
C THR A 2 -5.29 -31.43 45.46
N THR A 3 -6.12 -30.39 45.39
CA THR A 3 -6.92 -29.98 44.25
C THR A 3 -6.06 -29.20 43.27
N PHE A 4 -6.04 -29.64 42.01
CA PHE A 4 -5.58 -28.82 40.88
C PHE A 4 -6.69 -27.82 40.53
N THR A 5 -6.41 -26.53 40.68
CA THR A 5 -7.32 -25.46 40.28
C THR A 5 -6.86 -24.81 38.98
N HIS A 6 -7.70 -25.02 37.97
CA HIS A 6 -8.07 -24.09 36.89
C HIS A 6 -6.96 -23.62 35.94
N GLY A 7 -6.98 -24.23 34.75
CA GLY A 7 -6.41 -23.63 33.56
C GLY A 7 -7.11 -22.30 33.26
N GLU A 8 -6.30 -21.29 32.98
CA GLU A 8 -6.72 -20.05 32.36
C GLU A 8 -7.45 -20.36 31.06
N GLN A 9 -8.76 -20.19 31.07
CA GLN A 9 -9.52 -20.02 29.84
C GLN A 9 -9.13 -18.66 29.26
N SER A 10 -8.17 -18.66 28.33
CA SER A 10 -8.05 -17.57 27.38
C SER A 10 -9.40 -17.44 26.66
N SER A 11 -10.15 -16.38 26.96
CA SER A 11 -11.38 -16.04 26.25
C SER A 11 -11.01 -15.59 24.83
N LEU A 12 -10.75 -16.56 23.95
CA LEU A 12 -10.77 -16.37 22.51
C LEU A 12 -12.22 -15.99 22.16
N ASN A 13 -12.49 -14.70 22.08
CA ASN A 13 -13.76 -14.17 21.62
C ASN A 13 -14.08 -14.77 20.25
N TYR A 14 -15.12 -15.59 20.21
CA TYR A 14 -15.69 -16.14 18.99
C TYR A 14 -16.08 -14.98 18.06
N PRO A 15 -15.83 -15.05 16.73
CA PRO A 15 -16.19 -13.95 15.83
C PRO A 15 -17.68 -13.65 15.97
N MET A 16 -18.01 -12.39 16.31
CA MET A 16 -19.39 -11.96 16.50
C MET A 16 -20.24 -12.36 15.30
N THR A 17 -21.30 -13.12 15.55
CA THR A 17 -22.24 -13.53 14.51
C THR A 17 -22.97 -12.30 13.95
N PHE A 18 -23.32 -12.29 12.66
CA PHE A 18 -24.04 -11.16 12.06
C PHE A 18 -25.31 -10.80 12.85
N ASP A 19 -25.98 -11.80 13.43
CA ASP A 19 -27.21 -11.62 14.19
C ASP A 19 -27.02 -10.84 15.49
N THR A 20 -25.82 -10.85 16.08
CA THR A 20 -25.50 -10.14 17.32
C THR A 20 -25.09 -8.68 17.09
N LEU A 21 -24.91 -8.25 15.84
CA LEU A 21 -24.56 -6.87 15.49
C LEU A 21 -25.75 -5.91 15.68
N SER A 22 -25.44 -4.66 16.04
CA SER A 22 -26.42 -3.57 16.05
C SER A 22 -26.99 -3.31 14.66
N PRO A 23 -28.16 -2.64 14.52
CA PRO A 23 -28.75 -2.34 13.22
C PRO A 23 -27.79 -1.58 12.28
N THR A 24 -27.02 -0.62 12.82
CA THR A 24 -26.02 0.16 12.06
C THR A 24 -24.86 -0.73 11.58
N GLU A 25 -24.32 -1.57 12.46
CA GLU A 25 -23.23 -2.49 12.10
C GLU A 25 -23.68 -3.54 11.08
N LYS A 26 -24.93 -4.02 11.18
CA LYS A 26 -25.53 -4.90 10.17
C LYS A 26 -25.61 -4.24 8.81
N GLU A 27 -25.97 -2.95 8.77
CA GLU A 27 -26.04 -2.21 7.51
C GLU A 27 -24.66 -2.01 6.89
N LEU A 28 -23.66 -1.60 7.69
CA LEU A 28 -22.27 -1.51 7.24
C LEU A 28 -21.73 -2.86 6.74
N ALA A 29 -22.07 -3.96 7.41
CA ALA A 29 -21.66 -5.30 7.02
C ALA A 29 -22.33 -5.75 5.70
N ARG A 30 -23.60 -5.41 5.47
CA ARG A 30 -24.27 -5.65 4.18
C ARG A 30 -23.64 -4.84 3.06
N GLU A 31 -23.40 -3.56 3.29
CA GLU A 31 -22.74 -2.68 2.31
C GLU A 31 -21.32 -3.19 1.97
N ALA A 32 -20.56 -3.63 2.98
CA ALA A 32 -19.27 -4.26 2.78
C ALA A 32 -19.37 -5.55 1.95
N LEU A 33 -20.37 -6.40 2.22
CA LEU A 33 -20.62 -7.61 1.44
C LEU A 33 -20.98 -7.29 -0.02
N ASP A 34 -21.80 -6.27 -0.26
CA ASP A 34 -22.18 -5.86 -1.61
C ASP A 34 -21.00 -5.27 -2.39
N ARG A 35 -20.13 -4.49 -1.73
CA ARG A 35 -18.84 -4.05 -2.31
C ARG A 35 -17.94 -5.23 -2.65
N LEU A 36 -17.86 -6.25 -1.79
CA LEU A 36 -17.08 -7.46 -2.06
C LEU A 36 -17.63 -8.25 -3.25
N ARG A 37 -18.96 -8.37 -3.35
CA ARG A 37 -19.63 -9.00 -4.50
C ARG A 37 -19.33 -8.24 -5.79
N LEU A 38 -19.48 -6.92 -5.79
CA LEU A 38 -19.16 -6.07 -6.93
C LEU A 38 -17.70 -6.22 -7.37
N LYS A 39 -16.76 -6.17 -6.42
CA LYS A 39 -15.33 -6.42 -6.67
C LYS A 39 -15.10 -7.77 -7.33
N LYS A 40 -15.79 -8.82 -6.87
CA LYS A 40 -15.68 -10.18 -7.42
C LYS A 40 -16.21 -10.24 -8.85
N VAL A 41 -17.37 -9.64 -9.13
CA VAL A 41 -17.96 -9.56 -10.48
C VAL A 41 -17.02 -8.81 -11.42
N TYR A 42 -16.50 -7.65 -11.00
CA TYR A 42 -15.55 -6.88 -11.80
C TYR A 42 -14.28 -7.69 -12.11
N LYS A 43 -13.73 -8.41 -11.12
CA LYS A 43 -12.58 -9.31 -11.34
C LYS A 43 -12.88 -10.40 -12.38
N LEU A 44 -14.06 -11.03 -12.30
CA LEU A 44 -14.47 -12.07 -13.26
C LEU A 44 -14.73 -11.50 -14.67
N ALA A 45 -15.36 -10.34 -14.77
CA ALA A 45 -15.56 -9.64 -16.03
C ALA A 45 -14.23 -9.25 -16.66
N SER A 46 -13.32 -8.64 -15.90
CA SER A 46 -11.97 -8.29 -16.37
C SER A 46 -11.18 -9.53 -16.82
N ARG A 47 -11.34 -10.69 -16.18
CA ARG A 47 -10.77 -11.96 -16.66
C ARG A 47 -11.23 -12.34 -18.06
N LYS A 48 -12.51 -12.12 -18.35
CA LYS A 48 -13.10 -12.46 -19.65
C LYS A 48 -12.76 -11.42 -20.72
N PHE A 49 -12.85 -10.14 -20.38
CA PHE A 49 -12.83 -9.04 -21.35
C PHE A 49 -11.48 -8.28 -21.41
N ASN A 50 -10.62 -8.44 -20.42
CA ASN A 50 -9.28 -7.83 -20.37
C ASN A 50 -8.23 -8.83 -19.86
N PRO A 51 -7.93 -9.89 -20.65
CA PRO A 51 -7.01 -10.95 -20.23
C PRO A 51 -5.58 -10.45 -19.98
N LEU A 52 -5.16 -9.36 -20.64
CA LEU A 52 -3.85 -8.74 -20.39
C LEU A 52 -3.78 -8.09 -19.01
N LEU A 53 -4.81 -7.38 -18.58
CA LEU A 53 -4.89 -6.84 -17.22
C LEU A 53 -4.79 -7.96 -16.19
N VAL A 54 -5.41 -9.10 -16.43
CA VAL A 54 -5.36 -10.23 -15.49
C VAL A 54 -3.98 -10.87 -15.43
N LYS A 55 -3.34 -11.07 -16.58
CA LYS A 55 -1.95 -11.54 -16.60
C LYS A 55 -1.02 -10.58 -15.87
N ALA A 56 -1.21 -9.27 -16.06
CA ALA A 56 -0.49 -8.26 -15.30
C ALA A 56 -0.78 -8.42 -13.80
N MET A 57 -2.05 -8.48 -13.39
CA MET A 57 -2.49 -8.68 -12.00
C MET A 57 -1.93 -9.93 -11.33
N ASP A 58 -1.86 -11.05 -12.06
CA ASP A 58 -1.30 -12.30 -11.55
C ASP A 58 0.23 -12.21 -11.45
N ALA A 59 0.90 -11.48 -12.35
CA ALA A 59 2.32 -11.15 -12.21
C ALA A 59 2.61 -10.19 -11.04
N MET A 60 1.68 -9.28 -10.70
CA MET A 60 1.82 -8.40 -9.51
C MET A 60 1.85 -9.19 -8.20
N GLN A 61 1.26 -10.39 -8.17
CA GLN A 61 1.19 -11.24 -6.97
C GLN A 61 2.42 -12.12 -6.80
N ASN A 62 3.41 -12.02 -7.69
CA ASN A 62 4.68 -12.72 -7.57
C ASN A 62 5.68 -11.85 -6.82
N ASP A 63 5.68 -11.94 -5.48
CA ASP A 63 6.55 -11.16 -4.60
C ASP A 63 8.06 -11.43 -4.84
N ASP A 64 8.41 -12.53 -5.50
CA ASP A 64 9.78 -12.87 -5.87
C ASP A 64 10.29 -12.13 -7.12
N ASP A 65 9.40 -11.48 -7.88
CA ASP A 65 9.78 -10.70 -9.06
C ASP A 65 10.00 -9.22 -8.70
N PRO A 66 11.21 -8.65 -8.85
CA PRO A 66 11.45 -7.22 -8.59
C PRO A 66 10.63 -6.29 -9.49
N THR A 67 10.08 -6.77 -10.61
CA THR A 67 9.13 -5.99 -11.41
C THR A 67 7.77 -5.80 -10.72
N SER A 68 7.48 -6.57 -9.67
CA SER A 68 6.27 -6.40 -8.84
C SER A 68 6.23 -5.06 -8.10
N TYR A 69 7.39 -4.42 -7.88
CA TYR A 69 7.49 -3.15 -7.15
C TYR A 69 6.74 -1.99 -7.81
N ILE A 70 6.60 -2.01 -9.15
CA ILE A 70 5.79 -1.00 -9.87
C ILE A 70 4.35 -1.00 -9.38
N PHE A 71 3.82 -2.17 -9.05
CA PHE A 71 2.44 -2.34 -8.63
C PHE A 71 2.21 -1.87 -7.21
N TYR A 72 3.20 -2.04 -6.33
CA TYR A 72 3.20 -1.40 -5.02
C TYR A 72 3.10 0.12 -5.18
N LEU A 73 3.95 0.75 -6.01
CA LEU A 73 3.92 2.20 -6.22
C LEU A 73 2.62 2.69 -6.87
N VAL A 74 2.09 1.97 -7.86
CA VAL A 74 0.77 2.27 -8.45
C VAL A 74 -0.34 2.17 -7.41
N GLY A 75 -0.27 1.20 -6.49
CA GLY A 75 -1.21 1.10 -5.37
C GLY A 75 -1.13 2.28 -4.41
N GLN A 76 0.07 2.85 -4.22
CA GLN A 76 0.28 4.02 -3.38
C GLN A 76 -0.06 5.34 -4.09
N SER A 77 -0.25 5.36 -5.41
CA SER A 77 -0.38 6.63 -6.13
C SER A 77 -1.64 7.43 -5.78
N SER A 78 -2.67 6.78 -5.22
CA SER A 78 -3.87 7.45 -4.72
C SER A 78 -3.67 8.17 -3.40
N SER A 79 -2.68 7.77 -2.60
CA SER A 79 -2.38 8.33 -1.27
C SER A 79 -1.10 9.16 -1.23
N ALA A 80 -0.08 8.74 -1.99
CA ALA A 80 1.27 9.30 -2.00
C ALA A 80 1.57 10.19 -3.23
N GLY A 81 0.58 10.39 -4.12
CA GLY A 81 0.75 11.15 -5.35
C GLY A 81 1.43 10.36 -6.47
N LEU A 82 1.64 11.03 -7.61
CA LEU A 82 2.18 10.37 -8.82
C LEU A 82 3.71 10.47 -8.96
N VAL A 83 4.38 11.24 -8.11
CA VAL A 83 5.83 11.48 -8.21
C VAL A 83 6.66 10.19 -8.17
N PRO A 84 6.44 9.26 -7.22
CA PRO A 84 7.20 8.00 -7.19
C PRO A 84 6.98 7.14 -8.44
N LEU A 85 5.75 7.16 -8.99
CA LEU A 85 5.42 6.44 -10.21
C LEU A 85 6.11 7.05 -11.43
N ARG A 86 6.13 8.39 -11.55
CA ARG A 86 6.84 9.08 -12.64
C ARG A 86 8.32 8.77 -12.64
N GLU A 87 8.95 8.86 -11.47
CA GLU A 87 10.37 8.56 -11.30
C GLU A 87 10.69 7.09 -11.67
N LEU A 88 9.87 6.14 -11.21
CA LEU A 88 10.04 4.73 -11.59
C LEU A 88 9.89 4.51 -13.11
N LEU A 89 8.93 5.17 -13.76
CA LEU A 89 8.76 5.06 -15.22
C LEU A 89 9.96 5.61 -15.99
N VAL A 90 10.58 6.69 -15.50
CA VAL A 90 11.85 7.21 -16.05
C VAL A 90 12.96 6.18 -15.90
N GLN A 91 13.10 5.57 -14.72
CA GLN A 91 14.10 4.52 -14.49
C GLN A 91 13.87 3.29 -15.38
N ILE A 92 12.62 2.89 -15.61
CA ILE A 92 12.28 1.80 -16.54
C ILE A 92 12.69 2.16 -17.96
N TYR A 93 12.43 3.40 -18.39
CA TYR A 93 12.83 3.87 -19.72
C TYR A 93 14.34 3.83 -19.91
N GLU A 94 15.11 4.38 -18.97
CA GLU A 94 16.58 4.43 -19.04
C GLU A 94 17.24 3.05 -18.93
N ASN A 95 16.63 2.12 -18.19
CA ASN A 95 17.16 0.76 -18.02
C ASN A 95 16.48 -0.28 -18.92
N TRP A 96 15.66 0.15 -19.89
CA TRP A 96 14.84 -0.75 -20.69
C TRP A 96 15.67 -1.82 -21.40
N ASP A 97 16.83 -1.46 -21.95
CA ASP A 97 17.69 -2.42 -22.66
C ASP A 97 18.13 -3.59 -21.75
N GLN A 98 18.38 -3.31 -20.48
CA GLN A 98 18.73 -4.34 -19.50
C GLN A 98 17.52 -5.20 -19.14
N ILE A 99 16.36 -4.57 -18.93
CA ILE A 99 15.09 -5.25 -18.63
C ILE A 99 14.70 -6.17 -19.79
N ALA A 100 14.72 -5.65 -21.01
CA ALA A 100 14.41 -6.38 -22.23
C ALA A 100 15.36 -7.58 -22.43
N LYS A 101 16.67 -7.37 -22.28
CA LYS A 101 17.67 -8.45 -22.38
C LYS A 101 17.43 -9.55 -21.35
N LYS A 102 17.13 -9.20 -20.09
CA LYS A 102 16.84 -10.18 -19.02
C LYS A 102 15.60 -11.02 -19.34
N GLN A 103 14.60 -10.41 -19.97
CA GLN A 103 13.34 -11.06 -20.33
C GLN A 103 13.35 -11.71 -21.73
N GLY A 104 14.49 -11.68 -22.43
CA GLY A 104 14.61 -12.20 -23.80
C GLY A 104 13.77 -11.42 -24.83
N LEU A 105 13.47 -10.16 -24.56
CA LEU A 105 12.70 -9.28 -25.42
C LEU A 105 13.62 -8.53 -26.39
N THR A 106 13.15 -8.36 -27.62
CA THR A 106 13.85 -7.61 -28.69
C THR A 106 13.14 -6.30 -29.05
N MET A 107 12.11 -5.93 -28.28
CA MET A 107 11.32 -4.73 -28.55
C MET A 107 11.95 -3.48 -27.94
N GLN A 108 11.76 -2.34 -28.63
CA GLN A 108 12.07 -1.03 -28.08
C GLN A 108 11.20 -0.71 -26.85
N CYS A 109 11.65 0.24 -26.03
CA CYS A 109 10.91 0.65 -24.85
C CYS A 109 9.49 1.10 -25.25
N PRO A 110 8.43 0.55 -24.63
CA PRO A 110 7.05 0.90 -24.99
C PRO A 110 6.65 2.31 -24.54
N ILE A 111 7.49 2.95 -23.72
CA ILE A 111 7.32 4.31 -23.23
C ILE A 111 8.48 5.18 -23.73
N SER A 112 8.23 6.47 -23.90
CA SER A 112 9.25 7.43 -24.33
C SER A 112 9.11 8.74 -23.57
N PHE A 113 10.24 9.37 -23.27
CA PHE A 113 10.31 10.66 -22.59
C PHE A 113 11.16 11.64 -23.40
N THR A 114 10.85 12.93 -23.27
CA THR A 114 11.77 13.99 -23.68
C THR A 114 12.82 14.19 -22.60
N GLU A 115 13.98 14.73 -22.96
CA GLU A 115 15.06 15.04 -22.01
C GLU A 115 14.56 15.93 -20.86
N GLU A 116 13.71 16.91 -21.18
CA GLU A 116 13.08 17.79 -20.20
C GLU A 116 12.25 17.01 -19.17
N LYS A 117 11.48 15.99 -19.62
CA LYS A 117 10.65 15.19 -18.73
C LYS A 117 11.46 14.23 -17.86
N ILE A 118 12.58 13.74 -18.38
CA ILE A 118 13.53 12.92 -17.61
C ILE A 118 14.11 13.78 -16.49
N ARG A 119 14.68 14.94 -16.81
CA ARG A 119 15.25 15.86 -15.82
C ARG A 119 14.24 16.28 -14.76
N GLU A 120 13.01 16.61 -15.18
CA GLU A 120 11.96 17.01 -14.25
C GLU A 120 11.50 15.85 -13.35
N GLY A 121 11.37 14.64 -13.90
CA GLY A 121 11.04 13.44 -13.12
C GLY A 121 12.07 13.18 -12.02
N ARG A 122 13.36 13.21 -12.36
CA ARG A 122 14.48 13.05 -11.42
C ARG A 122 14.43 14.09 -10.30
N ARG A 123 14.33 15.37 -10.68
CA ARG A 123 14.27 16.49 -9.73
C ARG A 123 13.10 16.36 -8.76
N GLN A 124 11.90 16.09 -9.28
CA GLN A 124 10.70 15.88 -8.45
C GLN A 124 10.86 14.68 -7.53
N GLY A 125 11.41 13.57 -8.03
CA GLY A 125 11.67 12.36 -7.25
C GLY A 125 12.62 12.60 -6.08
N GLU A 126 13.73 13.31 -6.32
CA GLU A 126 14.71 13.67 -5.29
C GLU A 126 14.12 14.60 -4.22
N GLU A 127 13.41 15.64 -4.65
CA GLU A 127 12.76 16.60 -3.74
C GLU A 127 11.66 15.96 -2.89
N TRP A 128 10.92 15.01 -3.46
CA TRP A 128 9.85 14.28 -2.78
C TRP A 128 10.38 13.19 -1.84
N ALA A 129 11.48 12.51 -2.20
CA ALA A 129 12.02 11.40 -1.43
C ALA A 129 12.47 11.79 -0.01
N VAL A 130 13.00 13.00 0.16
CA VAL A 130 13.47 13.50 1.48
C VAL A 130 12.32 13.58 2.50
N PRO A 131 11.27 14.41 2.30
CA PRO A 131 10.16 14.50 3.25
C PRO A 131 9.37 13.19 3.35
N PHE A 132 9.33 12.36 2.30
CA PHE A 132 8.67 11.06 2.38
C PHE A 132 9.40 10.10 3.31
N ASN A 133 10.72 9.99 3.19
CA ASN A 133 11.51 9.14 4.08
C ASN A 133 11.43 9.63 5.53
N GLU A 134 11.45 10.94 5.77
CA GLU A 134 11.23 11.52 7.10
C GLU A 134 9.86 11.14 7.66
N TYR A 135 8.81 11.28 6.85
CA TYR A 135 7.44 10.92 7.22
C TYR A 135 7.29 9.43 7.54
N GLU A 136 7.78 8.55 6.66
CA GLU A 136 7.68 7.10 6.85
C GLU A 136 8.49 6.63 8.07
N ASN A 137 9.68 7.19 8.30
CA ASN A 137 10.49 6.87 9.48
C ASN A 137 9.82 7.30 10.77
N LEU A 138 9.16 8.46 10.78
CA LEU A 138 8.42 8.94 11.94
C LEU A 138 7.16 8.10 12.17
N ARG A 139 6.42 7.77 11.10
CA ARG A 139 5.27 6.88 11.14
C ARG A 139 5.63 5.49 11.66
N ALA A 140 6.77 4.93 11.24
CA ALA A 140 7.23 3.62 11.67
C ALA A 140 7.68 3.57 13.14
N GLN A 141 8.02 4.71 13.75
CA GLN A 141 8.26 4.80 15.20
C GLN A 141 6.96 4.82 16.00
N LEU A 142 5.87 5.28 15.38
CA LEU A 142 4.55 5.45 16.01
C LEU A 142 3.67 4.22 15.92
N LEU A 143 3.77 3.52 14.80
CA LEU A 143 2.92 2.39 14.44
C LEU A 143 3.78 1.22 14.00
N GLY A 144 3.31 -0.01 14.21
CA GLY A 144 3.88 -1.18 13.54
C GLY A 144 3.92 -1.01 12.03
N LYS A 145 4.68 -1.85 11.32
CA LYS A 145 4.83 -1.78 9.84
C LYS A 145 3.51 -1.73 9.07
N ASP A 146 2.44 -2.26 9.66
CA ASP A 146 1.08 -2.35 9.13
C ASP A 146 0.13 -1.27 9.66
N GLY A 147 0.62 -0.31 10.44
CA GLY A 147 -0.19 0.75 11.04
C GLY A 147 -0.90 0.32 12.33
N TRP A 148 -0.62 -0.88 12.85
CA TRP A 148 -1.24 -1.40 14.08
C TRP A 148 -0.33 -1.28 15.29
N VAL A 149 -0.98 -1.15 16.45
CA VAL A 149 -0.36 -1.20 17.78
C VAL A 149 -1.23 -2.09 18.66
N SER A 150 -0.61 -2.92 19.49
CA SER A 150 -1.32 -3.77 20.45
C SER A 150 -2.06 -2.92 21.49
N ASN A 151 -3.02 -3.50 22.22
CA ASN A 151 -3.73 -2.75 23.25
C ASN A 151 -2.78 -2.35 24.40
N GLU A 152 -1.81 -3.20 24.69
CA GLU A 152 -0.78 -3.04 25.71
C GLU A 152 0.14 -1.85 25.40
N GLU A 153 0.50 -1.67 24.13
CA GLU A 153 1.40 -0.60 23.65
C GLU A 153 0.65 0.70 23.30
N TYR A 154 -0.69 0.70 23.31
CA TYR A 154 -1.52 1.82 22.85
C TYR A 154 -1.18 3.14 23.56
N ASN A 155 -1.01 3.11 24.88
CA ASN A 155 -0.75 4.33 25.65
C ASN A 155 0.63 4.91 25.33
N GLU A 156 1.63 4.07 25.11
CA GLU A 156 2.98 4.48 24.71
C GLU A 156 2.95 5.07 23.30
N ALA A 157 2.34 4.37 22.34
CA ALA A 157 2.18 4.87 20.97
C ALA A 157 1.41 6.21 20.93
N MET A 158 0.38 6.38 21.77
CA MET A 158 -0.35 7.63 21.88
C MET A 158 0.53 8.77 22.42
N GLN A 159 1.42 8.51 23.38
CA GLN A 159 2.34 9.53 23.88
C GLN A 159 3.32 9.99 22.79
N ILE A 160 3.91 9.04 22.06
CA ILE A 160 4.81 9.33 20.94
C ILE A 160 4.04 10.08 19.83
N TYR A 161 2.79 9.71 19.56
CA TYR A 161 1.94 10.43 18.59
C TYR A 161 1.73 11.88 19.00
N GLN A 162 1.39 12.13 20.27
CA GLN A 162 1.18 13.50 20.74
C GLN A 162 2.46 14.34 20.67
N SER A 163 3.64 13.75 20.86
CA SER A 163 4.91 14.49 20.76
C SER A 163 5.33 14.81 19.34
N HIS A 164 4.82 14.09 18.34
CA HIS A 164 5.23 14.20 16.93
C HIS A 164 4.10 14.60 15.98
N LYS A 165 2.90 14.87 16.49
CA LYS A 165 1.72 15.17 15.69
C LYS A 165 1.95 16.35 14.74
N ASP A 166 2.52 17.44 15.25
CA ASP A 166 2.74 18.66 14.46
C ASP A 166 3.79 18.43 13.36
N ASP A 167 4.85 17.67 13.65
CA ASP A 167 5.87 17.28 12.67
C ASP A 167 5.28 16.41 11.55
N LEU A 168 4.45 15.42 11.91
CA LEU A 168 3.75 14.56 10.94
C LEU A 168 2.83 15.38 10.03
N GLU A 169 2.10 16.34 10.59
CA GLU A 169 1.18 17.19 9.84
C GLU A 169 1.94 18.14 8.90
N ALA A 170 3.05 18.72 9.36
CA ALA A 170 3.92 19.55 8.53
C ALA A 170 4.56 18.75 7.38
N LEU A 171 5.08 17.54 7.65
CA LEU A 171 5.64 16.65 6.64
C LEU A 171 4.59 16.22 5.61
N ARG A 172 3.38 15.91 6.07
CA ARG A 172 2.26 15.58 5.17
C ARG A 172 1.90 16.75 4.27
N GLN A 173 1.76 17.96 4.80
CA GLN A 173 1.47 19.15 4.00
C GLN A 173 2.58 19.42 2.98
N ARG A 174 3.85 19.23 3.36
CA ARG A 174 4.99 19.36 2.44
C ARG A 174 4.92 18.33 1.31
N LEU A 175 4.54 17.09 1.60
CA LEU A 175 4.34 16.05 0.58
C LEU A 175 3.18 16.38 -0.37
N GLU A 176 2.07 16.91 0.15
CA GLU A 176 0.92 17.34 -0.66
C GLU A 176 1.27 18.50 -1.61
N GLN A 177 2.19 19.40 -1.22
CA GLN A 177 2.70 20.47 -2.10
C GLN A 177 3.61 19.97 -3.22
N LEU A 178 4.28 18.84 -3.01
CA LEU A 178 5.23 18.24 -3.95
C LEU A 178 4.59 17.20 -4.90
N SER A 179 3.33 16.82 -4.66
CA SER A 179 2.61 15.74 -5.37
C SER A 179 1.85 16.23 -6.60
#